data_AF-A0A3D2R4M6-F1
#
_entry.id   AF-A0A3D2R4M6-F1
#
_cell.length_a   1.000
_cell.length_b   1.000
_cell.length_c   1.000
_cell.angle_alpha   90.00
_cell.angle_beta   90.00
_cell.angle_gamma   90.00
#
_symmetry.space_group_name_H-M   'P 1'
#
loop_
_entity.id
_entity.type
_entity.pdbx_description
1 polymer ?
#
loop_
_entity_poly.entity_id
_entity_poly.type
_entity_poly.pdbx_seq_one_letter_code
_entity_poly.pdbx_strand_id
1 'polypeptide(L)' 'MANKPIAMSNLKTLIRLHIESASKSKISRSTGLSRNTVKTYLQKLESLPLSPADFLALQEHDFYQLLQQTLASRFF' A
#
# COMPACT_ATOMS: atom_id res chain seq x y z
N MET A 1 -10.05 10.31 -7.05
CA MET A 1 -9.06 10.50 -8.12
C MET A 1 -8.50 11.91 -8.01
N ALA A 2 -7.19 11.99 -7.85
CA ALA A 2 -6.26 13.11 -7.88
C ALA A 2 -4.94 12.47 -7.40
N ASN A 3 -3.80 12.83 -7.97
CA ASN A 3 -2.46 12.28 -7.70
C ASN A 3 -1.95 12.48 -6.25
N LYS A 4 -2.84 12.55 -5.25
CA LYS A 4 -2.47 12.73 -3.85
C LYS A 4 -1.77 11.45 -3.36
N PRO A 5 -0.50 11.53 -2.95
CA PRO A 5 0.18 10.40 -2.35
C PRO A 5 -0.60 9.96 -1.10
N ILE A 6 -0.72 8.65 -0.91
CA ILE A 6 -1.26 8.08 0.34
C ILE A 6 -0.36 8.49 1.51
N ALA A 7 -0.96 8.85 2.65
CA ALA A 7 -0.20 9.07 3.87
C ALA A 7 0.50 7.77 4.30
N MET A 8 1.77 7.86 4.73
CA MET A 8 2.56 6.69 5.11
C MET A 8 1.88 5.85 6.21
N SER A 9 1.27 6.50 7.20
CA SER A 9 0.49 5.86 8.25
C SER A 9 -0.65 4.99 7.70
N ASN A 10 -1.36 5.48 6.68
CA ASN A 10 -2.43 4.73 6.03
C ASN A 10 -1.90 3.55 5.22
N LEU A 11 -0.75 3.72 4.56
CA LEU A 11 -0.12 2.68 3.76
C LEU A 11 0.43 1.54 4.63
N LYS A 12 1.12 1.87 5.73
CA LYS A 12 1.55 0.88 6.74
C LYS A 12 0.36 0.13 7.33
N THR A 13 -0.70 0.85 7.67
CA THR A 13 -1.94 0.25 8.19
C THR A 13 -2.59 -0.69 7.17
N LEU A 14 -2.63 -0.30 5.89
CA LEU A 14 -3.13 -1.13 4.79
C LEU A 14 -2.34 -2.43 4.66
N ILE A 15 -1.01 -2.36 4.63
CA ILE A 15 -0.12 -3.53 4.51
C ILE A 15 -0.28 -4.46 5.71
N ARG A 16 -0.21 -3.92 6.93
CA ARG A 16 -0.39 -4.70 8.15
C ARG A 16 -1.71 -5.47 8.14
N LEU A 17 -2.81 -4.78 7.84
CA LEU A 17 -4.13 -5.41 7.79
C LEU A 17 -4.24 -6.42 6.64
N HIS A 18 -3.56 -6.20 5.52
CA HIS A 18 -3.50 -7.18 4.44
C HIS A 18 -2.82 -8.49 4.87
N ILE A 19 -1.70 -8.39 5.60
CA ILE A 19 -0.96 -9.53 6.16
C ILE A 19 -1.82 -10.29 7.17
N GLU A 20 -2.57 -9.57 7.99
CA GLU A 20 -3.56 -10.13 8.92
C GLU A 20 -4.83 -10.68 8.20
N SER A 21 -4.82 -10.77 6.87
CA SER A 21 -5.92 -11.27 6.03
C SER A 21 -7.25 -10.50 6.22
N ALA A 22 -7.17 -9.22 6.61
CA ALA A 22 -8.34 -8.38 6.80
C ALA A 22 -9.10 -8.14 5.49
N SER A 23 -10.43 -8.06 5.56
CA SER A 23 -11.24 -7.71 4.40
C SER A 23 -10.95 -6.29 3.90
N LYS A 24 -11.10 -6.07 2.59
CA LYS A 24 -10.92 -4.75 1.95
C LYS A 24 -11.82 -3.67 2.58
N SER A 25 -12.97 -4.08 3.11
CA SER A 25 -13.90 -3.24 3.87
C SER A 25 -13.32 -2.77 5.20
N LYS A 26 -12.65 -3.67 5.95
CA LYS A 26 -11.99 -3.34 7.21
C LYS A 26 -10.84 -2.36 6.95
N ILE A 27 -10.01 -2.65 5.96
CA ILE A 27 -8.89 -1.79 5.56
C ILE A 27 -9.37 -0.39 5.17
N SER A 28 -10.42 -0.29 4.36
CA SER A 28 -11.02 1.00 3.96
C SER A 28 -11.47 1.82 5.16
N ARG A 29 -12.16 1.20 6.13
CA ARG A 29 -12.59 1.88 7.36
C ARG A 29 -11.41 2.31 8.24
N SER A 30 -10.38 1.47 8.37
CA SER A 30 -9.20 1.76 9.20
C SER A 30 -8.28 2.84 8.61
N THR A 31 -8.26 3.00 7.30
CA THR A 31 -7.35 3.93 6.61
C THR A 31 -8.03 5.19 6.08
N GLY A 32 -9.37 5.25 6.12
CA GLY A 32 -10.16 6.31 5.48
C GLY A 32 -10.09 6.30 3.95
N LEU A 33 -9.43 5.30 3.34
CA LEU A 33 -9.32 5.18 1.89
C LEU A 33 -10.58 4.58 1.31
N SER A 34 -10.92 4.98 0.08
CA SER A 34 -11.99 4.32 -0.67
C SER A 34 -11.66 2.84 -0.91
N ARG A 35 -12.67 1.96 -0.95
CA ARG A 35 -12.47 0.53 -1.28
C ARG A 35 -11.73 0.32 -2.60
N ASN A 36 -11.96 1.18 -3.60
CA ASN A 36 -11.26 1.12 -4.88
C ASN A 36 -9.78 1.43 -4.72
N THR A 37 -9.45 2.47 -3.96
CA THR A 37 -8.05 2.80 -3.62
C THR A 37 -7.39 1.62 -2.91
N VAL A 38 -8.05 1.04 -1.89
CA VAL A 38 -7.53 -0.16 -1.20
C VAL A 38 -7.26 -1.28 -2.19
N LYS A 39 -8.22 -1.61 -3.07
CA LYS A 39 -8.06 -2.65 -4.11
C LYS A 39 -6.82 -2.39 -4.97
N THR A 40 -6.67 -1.18 -5.49
CA THR A 40 -5.53 -0.80 -6.36
C THR A 40 -4.19 -0.96 -5.64
N TYR A 41 -4.09 -0.55 -4.37
CA TYR A 41 -2.85 -0.69 -3.60
C TYR A 41 -2.54 -2.15 -3.27
N LEU A 42 -3.53 -2.96 -2.92
CA LEU A 42 -3.34 -4.41 -2.70
C LEU A 42 -2.84 -5.11 -3.96
N GLN A 43 -3.44 -4.84 -5.11
CA GLN A 43 -2.98 -5.39 -6.40
C GLN A 43 -1.54 -4.98 -6.73
N LYS A 44 -1.14 -3.76 -6.36
CA LYS A 44 0.25 -3.29 -6.52
C LYS A 44 1.20 -4.04 -5.59
N LEU A 45 0.82 -4.27 -4.34
CA LEU A 45 1.61 -5.06 -3.39
C LEU A 45 1.79 -6.50 -3.88
N GLU A 46 0.73 -7.13 -4.37
CA GLU A 46 0.78 -8.48 -4.95
C GLU A 46 1.67 -8.56 -6.20
N SER A 47 1.85 -7.45 -6.93
CA SER A 47 2.72 -7.39 -8.11
C SER A 47 4.20 -7.12 -7.80
N LEU A 48 4.53 -6.82 -6.55
CA LEU A 48 5.91 -6.58 -6.14
C LEU A 48 6.60 -7.91 -5.81
N PRO A 49 7.86 -8.11 -6.22
CA PRO A 49 8.62 -9.33 -5.92
C PRO A 49 9.14 -9.35 -4.47
N LEU A 50 8.32 -8.89 -3.52
CA LEU A 50 8.66 -8.73 -2.11
C LEU A 50 7.62 -9.44 -1.26
N SER A 51 8.06 -10.13 -0.22
CA SER A 51 7.13 -10.73 0.73
C SER A 51 6.42 -9.61 1.51
N PRO A 52 5.13 -9.78 1.84
CA PRO A 52 4.43 -8.91 2.79
C PRO A 52 5.21 -8.69 4.11
N ALA A 53 5.97 -9.69 4.57
CA ALA A 53 6.83 -9.57 5.75
C ALA A 53 8.01 -8.61 5.54
N ASP A 54 8.63 -8.63 4.36
CA ASP A 54 9.73 -7.74 4.00
C ASP A 54 9.26 -6.28 3.98
N PHE A 55 8.01 -6.04 3.57
CA PHE A 55 7.40 -4.70 3.61
C PHE A 55 7.25 -4.13 5.02
N LEU A 56 7.04 -4.97 6.04
CA LEU A 56 6.97 -4.52 7.44
C LEU A 56 8.35 -4.30 8.05
N ALA A 57 9.38 -4.97 7.54
CA ALA A 57 10.75 -4.87 8.01
C ALA A 57 11.53 -3.70 7.38
N LEU A 58 11.08 -3.21 6.21
CA LEU A 58 11.67 -2.04 5.58
C LEU A 58 11.52 -0.79 6.47
N GLN A 59 12.63 -0.06 6.63
CA GLN A 59 12.62 1.24 7.26
C GLN A 59 11.72 2.19 6.46
N GLU A 60 11.07 3.13 7.15
CA GLU A 60 10.01 4.00 6.59
C GLU A 60 10.45 4.75 5.33
N HIS A 61 11.72 5.13 5.25
CA HIS A 61 12.32 5.83 4.12
C HIS A 61 12.42 4.94 2.87
N ASP A 62 12.98 3.74 3.01
CA ASP A 62 13.24 2.82 1.89
C ASP A 62 11.94 2.34 1.24
N PHE A 63 10.93 2.10 2.07
CA PHE A 63 9.61 1.71 1.60
C PHE A 63 8.91 2.83 0.81
N TYR A 64 9.04 4.09 1.25
CA TYR A 64 8.50 5.23 0.50
C TYR A 64 9.16 5.36 -0.86
N GLN A 65 10.50 5.25 -0.90
CA GLN A 65 11.27 5.36 -2.13
C GLN A 65 10.87 4.27 -3.12
N LEU A 66 10.82 3.00 -2.69
CA LEU A 66 10.41 1.87 -3.52
C LEU A 66 8.99 2.06 -4.07
N LEU A 67 8.07 2.54 -3.24
CA LEU A 67 6.68 2.71 -3.64
C LEU A 67 6.52 3.91 -4.58
N GLN A 68 7.20 5.03 -4.34
CA GLN A 68 7.26 6.16 -5.27
C GLN A 68 7.85 5.75 -6.61
N GLN A 69 8.95 5.00 -6.62
CA GLN A 69 9.59 4.53 -7.86
C GLN A 69 8.64 3.61 -8.63
N THR A 70 7.97 2.68 -7.96
CA THR A 70 6.99 1.78 -8.59
C THR A 70 5.74 2.52 -9.09
N LEU A 71 5.29 3.56 -8.38
CA LEU A 71 4.16 4.40 -8.80
C LEU A 71 4.51 5.35 -9.95
N ALA A 72 5.76 5.83 -10.01
CA ALA A 72 6.24 6.72 -11.06
C ALA A 72 6.60 5.96 -12.35
N SER A 73 7.10 4.73 -12.24
CA SER A 73 7.64 3.95 -13.37
C SER A 73 6.58 3.25 -14.23
N ARG A 74 5.29 3.43 -13.94
CA ARG A 74 4.19 2.72 -14.62
C ARG A 74 3.21 3.62 -15.39
N PHE A 75 3.68 4.82 -15.75
CA PHE A 75 3.02 5.77 -16.64
C PHE A 75 3.92 6.15 -17.84
N PHE A 76 4.48 5.14 -18.52
CA PHE A 76 4.90 5.22 -19.91
C PHE A 76 4.25 4.07 -20.68
#